data_AF-A0A7M3ML25-F1
#
_entry.id   AF-A0A7M3ML25-F1
#
_cell.length_a   1.000
_cell.length_b   1.000
_cell.length_c   1.000
_cell.angle_alpha   90.00
_cell.angle_beta   90.00
_cell.angle_gamma   90.00
#
_symmetry.space_group_name_H-M   'P 1'
#
loop_
_entity.id
_entity.type
_entity.pdbx_description
1 polymer ?
#
loop_
_entity_poly.entity_id
_entity_poly.type
_entity_poly.pdbx_seq_one_letter_code
_entity_poly.pdbx_strand_id
1 'polypeptide(L)'
;MTARLPRVTVIGAGLVGSSIALAVREAGVGRVVLVDADPGVRARAVALGVAERVLGSVTDAVDDADIVIAAVPSGAVPEVLTAAAAAAPREAILTDAASLKLTSTLDVTSRLRAAGAGPERFVGGHPMAGSERSGPEAADAQLFQGATWVLTPTEVTADATLTELSAFLRRLGARVVALPPDKHDELVAVVSHLPQVVASTLAAVAADAIEATGDAVLAVAGGGFRDTTRIAASDPALWVPILSGNRAAVLEALDAYAGRLEEVRAAVADARWEELRTLLARASASRQRLVPKATPAAVADVVVPMDDRPGQLATATTALGAAGINVEDLTMRHAGEGGRGALLVRVAVGDLRRAVEVLTAAGLGAHVEHDAAGPGSQVSAP
;
A
#
# COMPACT_ATOMS: atom_id res chain seq x y z
N MET A 1 -2.74 5.84 39.70
CA MET A 1 -1.61 6.46 38.99
C MET A 1 -1.89 6.40 37.51
N THR A 2 -2.05 7.54 36.83
CA THR A 2 -2.10 7.58 35.37
C THR A 2 -0.74 7.14 34.85
N ALA A 3 -0.68 6.05 34.07
CA ALA A 3 0.56 5.59 33.46
C ALA A 3 1.16 6.70 32.58
N ARG A 4 2.47 6.92 32.67
CA ARG A 4 3.18 7.89 31.82
C ARG A 4 3.08 7.43 30.37
N LEU A 5 2.87 8.37 29.44
CA LEU A 5 2.93 8.07 28.01
C LEU A 5 4.35 7.66 27.60
N PRO A 6 4.51 6.61 26.77
CA PRO A 6 5.81 6.18 26.30
C PRO A 6 6.48 7.26 25.45
N ARG A 7 7.81 7.32 25.51
CA ARG A 7 8.66 8.17 24.69
C ARG A 7 9.16 7.39 23.49
N VAL A 8 8.78 7.85 22.32
CA VAL A 8 9.06 7.21 21.04
C VAL A 8 10.06 8.05 20.29
N THR A 9 11.23 7.47 20.00
CA THR A 9 12.24 8.10 19.18
C THR A 9 12.21 7.49 17.79
N VAL A 10 11.96 8.31 16.78
CA VAL A 10 11.92 7.88 15.38
C VAL A 10 13.16 8.44 14.68
N ILE A 11 13.96 7.57 14.07
CA ILE A 11 15.19 7.95 13.37
C ILE A 11 14.95 7.83 11.87
N GLY A 12 15.09 8.94 11.15
CA GLY A 12 14.69 9.14 9.75
C GLY A 12 13.37 9.89 9.67
N ALA A 13 13.37 11.06 9.03
CA ALA A 13 12.22 11.95 8.89
C ALA A 13 11.63 11.96 7.47
N GLY A 14 11.79 10.85 6.73
CA GLY A 14 11.09 10.64 5.45
C GLY A 14 9.58 10.39 5.63
N LEU A 15 8.94 9.85 4.58
CA LEU A 15 7.51 9.51 4.58
C LEU A 15 7.13 8.67 5.80
N VAL A 16 7.78 7.51 5.97
CA VAL A 16 7.41 6.53 6.99
C VAL A 16 7.67 7.07 8.39
N GLY A 17 8.87 7.60 8.66
CA GLY A 17 9.21 8.10 10.00
C GLY A 17 8.36 9.29 10.44
N SER A 18 8.10 10.24 9.54
CA SER A 18 7.21 11.36 9.83
C SER A 18 5.76 10.91 10.01
N SER A 19 5.30 9.91 9.25
CA SER A 19 3.96 9.32 9.43
C SER A 19 3.84 8.61 10.78
N ILE A 20 4.89 7.91 11.24
CA ILE A 20 4.92 7.31 12.59
C ILE A 20 4.79 8.39 13.65
N ALA A 21 5.55 9.49 13.50
CA ALA A 21 5.51 10.59 14.45
C ALA A 21 4.10 11.24 14.55
N LEU A 22 3.46 11.45 13.40
CA LEU A 22 2.09 11.96 13.32
C LEU A 22 1.09 10.97 13.93
N ALA A 23 1.15 9.69 13.55
CA ALA A 23 0.24 8.64 14.03
C ALA A 23 0.29 8.47 15.55
N VAL A 24 1.50 8.49 16.14
CA VAL A 24 1.68 8.39 17.60
C VAL A 24 1.03 9.56 18.33
N ARG A 25 1.16 10.77 17.77
CA ARG A 25 0.58 11.99 18.35
C ARG A 25 -0.94 12.01 18.20
N GLU A 26 -1.47 11.70 17.02
CA GLU A 26 -2.90 11.69 16.75
C GLU A 26 -3.63 10.65 17.60
N ALA A 27 -3.06 9.46 17.74
CA ALA A 27 -3.63 8.42 18.58
C ALA A 27 -3.47 8.72 20.09
N GLY A 28 -2.69 9.73 20.48
CA GLY A 28 -2.43 10.10 21.87
C GLY A 28 -1.68 9.01 22.66
N VAL A 29 -0.85 8.22 21.97
CA VAL A 29 -0.27 6.99 22.53
C VAL A 29 1.17 7.13 23.00
N GLY A 30 1.80 8.26 22.75
CA GLY A 30 3.19 8.53 23.12
C GLY A 30 3.62 9.98 22.89
N ARG A 31 4.81 10.31 23.37
CA ARG A 31 5.53 11.57 23.07
C ARG A 31 6.62 11.26 22.06
N VAL A 32 6.78 12.08 21.02
CA VAL A 32 7.67 11.74 19.89
C VAL A 32 8.83 12.70 19.76
N VAL A 33 10.04 12.12 19.68
CA VAL A 33 11.25 12.80 19.20
C VAL A 33 11.59 12.23 17.82
N LEU A 34 11.71 13.10 16.82
CA LEU A 34 12.13 12.73 15.47
C LEU A 34 13.59 13.12 15.27
N VAL A 35 14.35 12.27 14.59
CA VAL A 35 15.77 12.50 14.30
C VAL A 35 16.00 12.38 12.81
N ASP A 36 16.79 13.29 12.24
CA ASP A 36 17.29 13.12 10.86
C ASP A 36 18.68 13.73 10.74
N ALA A 37 19.56 13.09 9.95
CA ALA A 37 20.91 13.58 9.72
C ALA A 37 20.93 14.86 8.87
N ASP A 38 19.98 15.00 7.93
CA ASP A 38 19.94 16.13 7.00
C ASP A 38 19.27 17.36 7.66
N PRO A 39 19.99 18.49 7.83
CA PRO A 39 19.41 19.72 8.38
C PRO A 39 18.23 20.27 7.58
N GLY A 40 18.22 20.11 6.27
CA GLY A 40 17.13 20.52 5.39
C GLY A 40 15.88 19.65 5.58
N VAL A 41 16.03 18.34 5.79
CA VAL A 41 14.90 17.47 6.16
C VAL A 41 14.35 17.87 7.53
N ARG A 42 15.21 18.11 8.52
CA ARG A 42 14.78 18.56 9.86
C ARG A 42 14.00 19.87 9.82
N ALA A 43 14.48 20.87 9.08
CA ALA A 43 13.81 22.16 8.97
C ALA A 43 12.38 22.02 8.43
N ARG A 44 12.18 21.15 7.43
CA ARG A 44 10.86 20.85 6.86
C ARG A 44 9.97 20.09 7.84
N ALA A 45 10.50 19.08 8.52
CA ALA A 45 9.77 18.35 9.55
C ALA A 45 9.29 19.27 10.70
N VAL A 46 10.13 20.22 11.12
CA VAL A 46 9.75 21.26 12.11
C VAL A 46 8.65 22.17 11.56
N ALA A 47 8.78 22.66 10.32
CA ALA A 47 7.79 23.54 9.71
C ALA A 47 6.41 22.88 9.56
N LEU A 48 6.38 21.58 9.29
CA LEU A 48 5.16 20.77 9.22
C LEU A 48 4.64 20.34 10.60
N GLY A 49 5.42 20.56 11.67
CA GLY A 49 5.04 20.19 13.02
C GLY A 49 4.78 18.69 13.19
N VAL A 50 5.57 17.82 12.54
CA VAL A 50 5.31 16.36 12.56
C VAL A 50 5.61 15.70 13.91
N ALA A 51 6.51 16.28 14.72
CA ALA A 51 6.92 15.77 16.02
C ALA A 51 7.04 16.89 17.06
N GLU A 52 7.12 16.54 18.34
CA GLU A 52 7.31 17.51 19.43
C GLU A 52 8.72 18.12 19.41
N ARG A 53 9.72 17.29 19.13
CA ARG A 53 11.11 17.69 18.98
C ARG A 53 11.67 17.05 17.74
N VAL A 54 12.46 17.81 16.98
CA VAL A 54 13.22 17.32 15.83
C VAL A 54 14.70 17.60 16.09
N LEU A 55 15.52 16.56 16.18
CA LEU A 55 16.93 16.63 16.58
C LEU A 55 17.84 16.11 15.46
N GLY A 56 19.13 16.50 15.51
CA GLY A 56 20.14 16.01 14.57
C GLY A 56 21.03 14.89 15.13
N SER A 57 21.00 14.65 16.44
CA SER A 57 21.81 13.65 17.13
C SER A 57 20.92 12.50 17.59
N VAL A 58 21.27 11.26 17.23
CA VAL A 58 20.61 10.05 17.73
C VAL A 58 20.80 9.94 19.23
N THR A 59 22.02 10.13 19.72
CA THR A 59 22.38 10.06 21.15
C THR A 59 21.51 10.98 22.00
N ASP A 60 21.28 12.21 21.56
CA ASP A 60 20.51 13.22 22.30
C ASP A 60 19.01 12.93 22.29
N ALA A 61 18.56 12.04 21.41
CA ALA A 61 17.16 11.72 21.20
C ALA A 61 16.72 10.44 21.90
N VAL A 62 17.66 9.58 22.32
CA VAL A 62 17.36 8.25 22.85
C VAL A 62 17.57 8.11 24.36
N ASP A 63 18.11 9.13 25.03
CA ASP A 63 18.51 9.11 26.45
C ASP A 63 17.40 8.68 27.42
N ASP A 64 16.14 8.97 27.08
CA ASP A 64 14.96 8.53 27.84
C ASP A 64 13.87 7.92 26.96
N ALA A 65 14.25 7.32 25.83
CA ALA A 65 13.34 6.61 24.94
C ALA A 65 12.86 5.29 25.56
N ASP A 66 11.57 5.00 25.42
CA ASP A 66 10.98 3.69 25.73
C ASP A 66 10.93 2.81 24.46
N ILE A 67 10.79 3.44 23.28
CA ILE A 67 10.77 2.77 21.97
C ILE A 67 11.62 3.57 20.99
N VAL A 68 12.55 2.92 20.31
CA VAL A 68 13.36 3.49 19.21
C VAL A 68 12.99 2.79 17.91
N ILE A 69 12.59 3.57 16.90
CA ILE A 69 12.15 3.09 15.59
C ILE A 69 13.05 3.67 14.51
N ALA A 70 13.81 2.83 13.81
CA ALA A 70 14.61 3.23 12.65
C ALA A 70 13.76 3.20 11.36
N ALA A 71 13.44 4.37 10.84
CA ALA A 71 12.77 4.61 9.56
C ALA A 71 13.76 5.14 8.50
N VAL A 72 14.93 4.50 8.42
CA VAL A 72 16.02 4.79 7.47
C VAL A 72 16.10 3.69 6.39
N PRO A 73 16.84 3.90 5.27
CA PRO A 73 17.05 2.85 4.29
C PRO A 73 17.61 1.57 4.92
N SER A 74 17.20 0.39 4.42
CA SER A 74 17.51 -0.92 5.03
C SER A 74 19.00 -1.13 5.35
N GLY A 75 19.90 -0.63 4.50
CA GLY A 75 21.34 -0.76 4.70
C GLY A 75 21.90 0.07 5.85
N ALA A 76 21.22 1.14 6.27
CA ALA A 76 21.63 2.01 7.37
C ALA A 76 21.09 1.56 8.74
N VAL A 77 20.07 0.68 8.76
CA VAL A 77 19.41 0.22 9.99
C VAL A 77 20.41 -0.36 11.01
N PRO A 78 21.34 -1.27 10.64
CA PRO A 78 22.25 -1.88 11.63
C PRO A 78 23.14 -0.86 12.34
N GLU A 79 23.68 0.10 11.61
CA GLU A 79 24.55 1.14 12.18
C GLU A 79 23.76 2.08 13.10
N VAL A 80 22.61 2.57 12.62
CA VAL A 80 21.75 3.51 13.35
C VAL A 80 21.23 2.91 14.65
N LEU A 81 20.72 1.67 14.62
CA LEU A 81 20.19 1.02 15.81
C LEU A 81 21.30 0.63 16.80
N THR A 82 22.49 0.27 16.32
CA THR A 82 23.63 0.01 17.21
C THR A 82 24.05 1.28 17.96
N ALA A 83 24.14 2.41 17.25
CA ALA A 83 24.45 3.70 17.86
C ALA A 83 23.38 4.14 18.86
N ALA A 84 22.09 3.97 18.50
CA ALA A 84 20.98 4.27 19.39
C ALA A 84 21.01 3.39 20.66
N ALA A 85 21.25 2.09 20.52
CA ALA A 85 21.27 1.14 21.63
C ALA A 85 22.37 1.43 22.65
N ALA A 86 23.49 2.04 22.24
CA ALA A 86 24.58 2.41 23.11
C ALA A 86 24.24 3.56 24.08
N ALA A 87 23.27 4.41 23.73
CA ALA A 87 22.86 5.58 24.51
C ALA A 87 21.45 5.45 25.12
N ALA A 88 20.61 4.57 24.57
CA ALA A 88 19.25 4.34 25.05
C ALA A 88 19.22 3.59 26.39
N PRO A 89 18.16 3.76 27.21
CA PRO A 89 17.88 2.90 28.36
C PRO A 89 17.94 1.42 27.98
N ARG A 90 18.36 0.55 28.90
CA ARG A 90 18.54 -0.89 28.64
C ARG A 90 17.22 -1.60 28.34
N GLU A 91 16.13 -1.03 28.82
CA GLU A 91 14.76 -1.53 28.67
C GLU A 91 14.09 -1.04 27.38
N ALA A 92 14.69 -0.08 26.65
CA ALA A 92 14.03 0.53 25.50
C ALA A 92 13.92 -0.46 24.33
N ILE A 93 12.72 -0.63 23.78
CA ILE A 93 12.47 -1.50 22.62
C ILE A 93 13.14 -0.90 21.39
N LEU A 94 13.82 -1.74 20.61
CA LEU A 94 14.45 -1.36 19.36
C LEU A 94 13.69 -2.02 18.20
N THR A 95 13.34 -1.25 17.18
CA THR A 95 12.72 -1.78 15.96
C THR A 95 13.07 -0.92 14.75
N ASP A 96 12.67 -1.36 13.57
CA ASP A 96 12.84 -0.65 12.32
C ASP A 96 11.54 -0.68 11.51
N ALA A 97 11.51 0.08 10.41
CA ALA A 97 10.41 0.12 9.45
C ALA A 97 10.89 -0.12 8.01
N ALA A 98 12.01 -0.82 7.85
CA ALA A 98 12.65 -1.05 6.55
C ALA A 98 11.95 -2.14 5.73
N SER A 99 12.16 -2.14 4.42
CA SER A 99 11.47 -3.08 3.51
C SER A 99 12.12 -4.47 3.40
N LEU A 100 13.35 -4.61 3.91
CA LEU A 100 14.10 -5.88 3.95
C LEU A 100 14.37 -6.27 5.39
N LYS A 101 14.26 -7.56 5.70
CA LYS A 101 14.30 -8.02 7.10
C LYS A 101 15.39 -9.02 7.40
N LEU A 102 15.73 -9.96 6.51
CA LEU A 102 16.68 -11.02 6.85
C LEU A 102 18.07 -10.47 7.21
N THR A 103 18.72 -9.80 6.26
CA THR A 103 20.08 -9.30 6.45
C THR A 103 20.15 -8.24 7.55
N SER A 104 19.20 -7.30 7.56
CA SER A 104 19.16 -6.22 8.56
C SER A 104 18.95 -6.75 9.96
N THR A 105 18.03 -7.70 10.16
CA THR A 105 17.74 -8.29 11.47
C THR A 105 18.94 -9.06 12.02
N LEU A 106 19.60 -9.87 11.18
CA LEU A 106 20.79 -10.62 11.58
C LEU A 106 21.96 -9.69 11.95
N ASP A 107 22.20 -8.64 11.15
CA ASP A 107 23.28 -7.69 11.42
C ASP A 107 23.03 -6.88 12.71
N VAL A 108 21.82 -6.33 12.88
CA VAL A 108 21.44 -5.64 14.14
C VAL A 108 21.63 -6.57 15.34
N THR A 109 21.09 -7.79 15.28
CA THR A 109 21.19 -8.77 16.37
C THR A 109 22.64 -9.09 16.73
N SER A 110 23.48 -9.30 15.71
CA SER A 110 24.91 -9.57 15.88
C SER A 110 25.65 -8.40 16.55
N ARG A 111 25.41 -7.17 16.06
CA ARG A 111 26.03 -5.96 16.61
C ARG A 111 25.60 -5.67 18.04
N LEU A 112 24.32 -5.81 18.35
CA LEU A 112 23.81 -5.64 19.73
C LEU A 112 24.43 -6.66 20.68
N ARG A 113 24.59 -7.92 20.24
CA ARG A 113 25.27 -8.95 21.03
C ARG A 113 26.74 -8.60 21.26
N ALA A 114 27.46 -8.20 20.21
CA ALA A 114 28.88 -7.82 20.30
C ALA A 114 29.10 -6.61 21.22
N ALA A 115 28.16 -5.66 21.23
CA ALA A 115 28.19 -4.47 22.07
C ALA A 115 27.69 -4.72 23.51
N GLY A 116 27.13 -5.89 23.82
CA GLY A 116 26.48 -6.15 25.10
C GLY A 116 25.24 -5.27 25.35
N ALA A 117 24.57 -4.85 24.28
CA ALA A 117 23.46 -3.89 24.31
C ALA A 117 22.07 -4.54 24.36
N GLY A 118 22.00 -5.87 24.51
CA GLY A 118 20.77 -6.66 24.60
C GLY A 118 20.13 -6.89 23.22
N PRO A 119 20.41 -8.00 22.51
CA PRO A 119 19.68 -8.32 21.29
C PRO A 119 18.19 -8.66 21.51
N GLU A 120 17.80 -9.04 22.74
CA GLU A 120 16.45 -9.48 23.09
C GLU A 120 15.37 -8.38 23.07
N ARG A 121 15.79 -7.12 23.12
CA ARG A 121 14.95 -5.91 22.99
C ARG A 121 14.76 -5.48 21.54
N PHE A 122 15.36 -6.17 20.57
CA PHE A 122 15.19 -5.88 19.15
C PHE A 122 14.18 -6.81 18.48
N VAL A 123 13.33 -6.22 17.65
CA VAL A 123 12.47 -6.93 16.71
C VAL A 123 12.38 -6.12 15.42
N GLY A 124 12.74 -6.71 14.28
CA GLY A 124 12.63 -6.05 12.99
C GLY A 124 11.18 -5.75 12.62
N GLY A 125 10.95 -4.67 11.88
CA GLY A 125 9.60 -4.24 11.51
C GLY A 125 9.47 -3.78 10.06
N HIS A 126 8.30 -3.97 9.47
CA HIS A 126 7.97 -3.48 8.13
C HIS A 126 6.48 -3.13 8.04
N PRO A 127 6.12 -1.84 8.05
CA PRO A 127 4.78 -1.44 7.66
C PRO A 127 4.59 -1.70 6.16
N MET A 128 3.63 -2.53 5.81
CA MET A 128 3.19 -2.76 4.42
C MET A 128 2.28 -1.60 3.97
N ALA A 129 2.79 -0.38 4.12
CA ALA A 129 2.16 0.88 3.78
C ALA A 129 3.22 1.85 3.26
N GLY A 130 2.88 2.60 2.24
CA GLY A 130 3.79 3.52 1.58
C GLY A 130 3.11 4.27 0.46
N SER A 131 3.87 5.16 -0.16
CA SER A 131 3.46 6.01 -1.27
C SER A 131 4.66 6.19 -2.19
N GLU A 132 4.41 6.44 -3.47
CA GLU A 132 5.46 6.81 -4.44
C GLU A 132 6.11 8.18 -4.14
N ARG A 133 5.47 8.98 -3.28
CA ARG A 133 6.01 10.26 -2.78
C ARG A 133 6.94 10.07 -1.58
N SER A 134 7.95 10.94 -1.47
CA SER A 134 9.00 10.89 -0.45
C SER A 134 9.05 12.15 0.40
N GLY A 135 9.78 12.10 1.52
CA GLY A 135 10.00 13.23 2.42
C GLY A 135 8.91 13.43 3.49
N PRO A 136 9.16 14.29 4.48
CA PRO A 136 8.20 14.60 5.55
C PRO A 136 6.90 15.24 5.03
N GLU A 137 6.93 15.91 3.88
CA GLU A 137 5.78 16.54 3.23
C GLU A 137 4.73 15.52 2.75
N ALA A 138 5.15 14.28 2.51
CA ALA A 138 4.27 13.19 2.10
C ALA A 138 3.66 12.43 3.29
N ALA A 139 4.01 12.80 4.53
CA ALA A 139 3.59 12.09 5.72
C ALA A 139 2.07 12.13 5.94
N ASP A 140 1.54 11.02 6.45
CA ASP A 140 0.11 10.86 6.74
C ASP A 140 -0.04 10.12 8.08
N ALA A 141 -0.77 10.71 9.02
CA ALA A 141 -1.06 10.10 10.31
C ALA A 141 -1.91 8.82 10.19
N GLN A 142 -2.66 8.70 9.10
CA GLN A 142 -3.52 7.54 8.82
C GLN A 142 -2.81 6.46 8.00
N LEU A 143 -1.53 6.64 7.63
CA LEU A 143 -0.79 5.73 6.75
C LEU A 143 -0.86 4.26 7.18
N PHE A 144 -0.93 4.00 8.49
CA PHE A 144 -0.91 2.65 9.06
C PHE A 144 -2.30 2.09 9.39
N GLN A 145 -3.38 2.85 9.20
CA GLN A 145 -4.74 2.43 9.54
C GLN A 145 -5.17 1.25 8.67
N GLY A 146 -5.43 0.10 9.29
CA GLY A 146 -5.76 -1.15 8.60
C GLY A 146 -4.60 -1.79 7.82
N ALA A 147 -3.45 -1.12 7.74
CA ALA A 147 -2.28 -1.64 7.06
C ALA A 147 -1.65 -2.79 7.85
N THR A 148 -1.06 -3.74 7.13
CA THR A 148 -0.29 -4.81 7.79
C THR A 148 1.03 -4.25 8.28
N TRP A 149 1.41 -4.53 9.53
CA TRP A 149 2.77 -4.30 10.00
C TRP A 149 3.39 -5.65 10.34
N VAL A 150 4.41 -6.05 9.58
CA VAL A 150 5.11 -7.31 9.84
C VAL A 150 6.20 -7.06 10.87
N LEU A 151 6.20 -7.84 11.94
CA LEU A 151 7.30 -7.94 12.87
C LEU A 151 8.07 -9.22 12.60
N THR A 152 9.40 -9.16 12.70
CA THR A 152 10.28 -10.29 12.43
C THR A 152 11.09 -10.70 13.66
N PRO A 153 10.43 -11.33 14.66
CA PRO A 153 11.13 -11.83 15.84
C PRO A 153 12.12 -12.92 15.45
N THR A 154 13.17 -13.04 16.26
CA THR A 154 14.14 -14.15 16.18
C THR A 154 14.07 -14.97 17.48
N GLU A 155 14.79 -16.08 17.54
CA GLU A 155 14.88 -16.90 18.77
C GLU A 155 15.40 -16.12 19.99
N VAL A 156 16.14 -15.03 19.77
CA VAL A 156 16.65 -14.20 20.87
C VAL A 156 15.72 -13.05 21.25
N THR A 157 14.74 -12.71 20.43
CA THR A 157 13.77 -11.65 20.73
C THR A 157 12.93 -12.07 21.93
N ALA A 158 12.87 -11.23 22.97
CA ALA A 158 12.05 -11.52 24.14
C ALA A 158 10.55 -11.41 23.81
N ASP A 159 9.75 -12.31 24.38
CA ASP A 159 8.29 -12.33 24.22
C ASP A 159 7.65 -11.01 24.70
N ALA A 160 8.21 -10.41 25.76
CA ALA A 160 7.76 -9.11 26.27
C ALA A 160 7.95 -8.00 25.22
N THR A 161 9.14 -7.92 24.60
CA THR A 161 9.45 -6.97 23.51
C THR A 161 8.44 -7.09 22.36
N LEU A 162 8.21 -8.33 21.90
CA LEU A 162 7.26 -8.58 20.80
C LEU A 162 5.84 -8.19 21.20
N THR A 163 5.42 -8.54 22.42
CA THR A 163 4.06 -8.28 22.93
C THR A 163 3.79 -6.78 23.08
N GLU A 164 4.71 -6.06 23.72
CA GLU A 164 4.61 -4.62 23.94
C GLU A 164 4.62 -3.84 22.64
N LEU A 165 5.56 -4.15 21.73
CA LEU A 165 5.61 -3.49 20.43
C LEU A 165 4.35 -3.81 19.60
N SER A 166 3.88 -5.06 19.61
CA SER A 166 2.66 -5.43 18.91
C SER A 166 1.44 -4.66 19.45
N ALA A 167 1.34 -4.47 20.76
CA ALA A 167 0.28 -3.68 21.36
C ALA A 167 0.39 -2.19 20.97
N PHE A 168 1.60 -1.63 21.00
CA PHE A 168 1.87 -0.26 20.58
C PHE A 168 1.46 -0.03 19.11
N LEU A 169 1.91 -0.87 18.18
CA LEU A 169 1.61 -0.73 16.75
C LEU A 169 0.11 -0.89 16.43
N ARG A 170 -0.60 -1.77 17.16
CA ARG A 170 -2.08 -1.88 17.02
C ARG A 170 -2.80 -0.59 17.42
N ARG A 171 -2.28 0.15 18.40
CA ARG A 171 -2.86 1.46 18.78
C ARG A 171 -2.59 2.54 17.71
N LEU A 172 -1.65 2.32 16.80
CA LEU A 172 -1.45 3.14 15.60
C LEU A 172 -2.39 2.73 14.44
N GLY A 173 -3.29 1.77 14.67
CA GLY A 173 -4.24 1.29 13.66
C GLY A 173 -3.73 0.12 12.81
N ALA A 174 -2.51 -0.35 13.02
CA ALA A 174 -1.91 -1.40 12.21
C ALA A 174 -2.41 -2.81 12.59
N ARG A 175 -2.52 -3.68 11.59
CA ARG A 175 -2.70 -5.12 11.76
C ARG A 175 -1.33 -5.79 11.87
N VAL A 176 -0.93 -6.13 13.09
CA VAL A 176 0.37 -6.74 13.36
C VAL A 176 0.36 -8.24 13.01
N VAL A 177 1.37 -8.66 12.24
CA VAL A 177 1.66 -10.07 11.90
C VAL A 177 3.11 -10.36 12.26
N ALA A 178 3.41 -11.53 12.82
CA ALA A 178 4.78 -11.97 13.09
C ALA A 178 5.21 -13.04 12.08
N LEU A 179 6.39 -12.88 11.49
CA LEU A 179 6.99 -13.83 10.55
C LEU A 179 8.50 -13.97 10.81
N PRO A 180 9.11 -15.13 10.56
CA PRO A 180 10.57 -15.21 10.47
C PRO A 180 11.15 -14.22 9.43
N PRO A 181 12.34 -13.64 9.65
CA PRO A 181 12.92 -12.64 8.75
C PRO A 181 13.12 -13.11 7.30
N ASP A 182 13.54 -14.36 7.11
CA ASP A 182 13.66 -15.02 5.81
C ASP A 182 12.30 -15.19 5.15
N LYS A 183 11.29 -15.65 5.92
CA LYS A 183 9.95 -15.85 5.38
C LYS A 183 9.29 -14.55 4.95
N HIS A 184 9.55 -13.46 5.67
CA HIS A 184 9.14 -12.13 5.26
C HIS A 184 9.70 -11.78 3.87
N ASP A 185 11.01 -11.91 3.69
CA ASP A 185 11.68 -11.50 2.45
C ASP A 185 11.21 -12.38 1.26
N GLU A 186 10.99 -13.68 1.45
CA GLU A 186 10.36 -14.56 0.45
C GLU A 186 8.96 -14.07 0.03
N LEU A 187 8.10 -13.75 1.00
CA LEU A 187 6.72 -13.34 0.72
C LEU A 187 6.67 -11.96 0.05
N VAL A 188 7.47 -11.01 0.51
CA VAL A 188 7.53 -9.65 -0.04
C VAL A 188 8.16 -9.65 -1.45
N ALA A 189 9.04 -10.61 -1.76
CA ALA A 189 9.49 -10.80 -3.14
C ALA A 189 8.32 -11.03 -4.10
N VAL A 190 7.33 -11.84 -3.70
CA VAL A 190 6.15 -12.16 -4.53
C VAL A 190 5.12 -11.02 -4.54
N VAL A 191 4.84 -10.39 -3.39
CA VAL A 191 3.72 -9.44 -3.27
C VAL A 191 4.12 -7.97 -3.44
N SER A 192 5.41 -7.66 -3.56
CA SER A 192 5.92 -6.28 -3.72
C SER A 192 7.00 -6.16 -4.79
N HIS A 193 8.09 -6.93 -4.67
CA HIS A 193 9.26 -6.76 -5.55
C HIS A 193 8.97 -7.20 -6.98
N LEU A 194 8.39 -8.39 -7.16
CA LEU A 194 7.99 -8.89 -8.47
C LEU A 194 6.96 -7.96 -9.14
N PRO A 195 5.87 -7.53 -8.47
CA PRO A 195 4.95 -6.53 -9.03
C PRO A 195 5.65 -5.27 -9.53
N GLN A 196 6.63 -4.73 -8.80
CA GLN A 196 7.40 -3.59 -9.26
C GLN A 196 8.15 -3.90 -10.57
N VAL A 197 8.88 -5.03 -10.63
CA VAL A 197 9.65 -5.41 -11.83
C VAL A 197 8.71 -5.64 -13.02
N VAL A 198 7.56 -6.28 -12.80
CA VAL A 198 6.56 -6.53 -13.84
C VAL A 198 5.98 -5.21 -14.35
N ALA A 199 5.63 -4.27 -13.47
CA ALA A 199 5.14 -2.95 -13.87
C ALA A 199 6.20 -2.18 -14.67
N SER A 200 7.46 -2.16 -14.21
CA SER A 200 8.56 -1.49 -14.89
C SER A 200 8.86 -2.08 -16.27
N THR A 201 8.86 -3.41 -16.39
CA THR A 201 9.11 -4.08 -17.69
C THR A 201 7.93 -3.94 -18.65
N LEU A 202 6.69 -3.95 -18.15
CA LEU A 202 5.51 -3.63 -18.95
C LEU A 202 5.53 -2.19 -19.48
N ALA A 203 5.94 -1.23 -18.64
CA ALA A 203 6.12 0.16 -19.06
C ALA A 203 7.23 0.30 -20.12
N ALA A 204 8.32 -0.46 -20.01
CA ALA A 204 9.39 -0.49 -21.01
C ALA A 204 8.89 -1.02 -22.37
N VAL A 205 8.11 -2.11 -22.38
CA VAL A 205 7.49 -2.63 -23.62
C VAL A 205 6.60 -1.57 -24.29
N ALA A 206 5.86 -0.78 -23.51
CA ALA A 206 5.06 0.32 -24.05
C ALA A 206 5.94 1.46 -24.60
N ALA A 207 7.06 1.78 -23.94
CA ALA A 207 8.02 2.77 -24.42
C ALA A 207 8.59 2.38 -25.79
N ASP A 208 9.03 1.13 -25.95
CA ASP A 208 9.52 0.61 -27.23
C ASP A 208 8.44 0.71 -28.33
N ALA A 209 7.18 0.43 -27.99
CA ALA A 209 6.06 0.56 -28.92
C ALA A 209 5.76 2.01 -29.30
N ILE A 210 5.91 2.96 -28.37
CA ILE A 210 5.77 4.40 -28.63
C ILE A 210 6.88 4.88 -29.56
N GLU A 211 8.12 4.44 -29.37
CA GLU A 211 9.22 4.76 -30.30
C GLU A 211 8.92 4.27 -31.72
N ALA A 212 8.30 3.10 -31.85
CA ALA A 212 7.96 2.51 -33.15
C ALA A 212 6.71 3.11 -33.82
N THR A 213 5.73 3.58 -33.04
CA THR A 213 4.38 3.92 -33.56
C THR A 213 3.90 5.33 -33.21
N GLY A 214 4.71 6.11 -32.49
CA GLY A 214 4.35 7.42 -31.96
C GLY A 214 3.27 7.33 -30.86
N ASP A 215 2.47 8.39 -30.75
CA ASP A 215 1.47 8.53 -29.68
C ASP A 215 0.23 7.64 -29.84
N ALA A 216 0.16 6.82 -30.90
CA ALA A 216 -0.97 5.91 -31.13
C ALA A 216 -1.18 4.93 -29.95
N VAL A 217 -0.09 4.44 -29.36
CA VAL A 217 -0.11 3.57 -28.16
C VAL A 217 -0.69 4.32 -26.96
N LEU A 218 -0.32 5.59 -26.78
CA LEU A 218 -0.83 6.43 -25.69
C LEU A 218 -2.32 6.72 -25.84
N ALA A 219 -2.80 6.92 -27.08
CA ALA A 219 -4.20 7.19 -27.38
C ALA A 219 -5.13 6.02 -27.01
N VAL A 220 -4.63 4.77 -27.08
CA VAL A 220 -5.40 3.56 -26.75
C VAL A 220 -5.11 3.02 -25.34
N ALA A 221 -4.19 3.63 -24.60
CA ALA A 221 -3.86 3.23 -23.23
C ALA A 221 -5.01 3.52 -22.25
N GLY A 222 -5.81 2.49 -21.96
CA GLY A 222 -6.91 2.55 -21.00
C GLY A 222 -6.49 2.52 -19.53
N GLY A 223 -7.49 2.60 -18.64
CA GLY A 223 -7.28 2.63 -17.17
C GLY A 223 -6.48 1.43 -16.65
N GLY A 224 -6.74 0.22 -17.14
CA GLY A 224 -6.03 -0.99 -16.70
C GLY A 224 -4.51 -0.94 -16.94
N PHE A 225 -4.06 -0.35 -18.06
CA PHE A 225 -2.63 -0.15 -18.31
C PHE A 225 -2.04 0.87 -17.33
N ARG A 226 -2.72 2.01 -17.13
CA ARG A 226 -2.30 3.06 -16.18
C ARG A 226 -2.20 2.51 -14.76
N ASP A 227 -3.16 1.71 -14.32
CA ASP A 227 -3.18 1.11 -12.99
C ASP A 227 -2.05 0.09 -12.80
N THR A 228 -1.84 -0.78 -13.79
CA THR A 228 -0.80 -1.82 -13.75
C THR A 228 0.60 -1.20 -13.76
N THR A 229 0.79 -0.11 -14.51
CA THR A 229 2.09 0.56 -14.64
C THR A 229 2.29 1.71 -13.65
N ARG A 230 1.30 2.04 -12.81
CA ARG A 230 1.38 3.17 -11.85
C ARG A 230 2.66 3.13 -11.01
N ILE A 231 3.03 1.96 -10.51
CA ILE A 231 4.21 1.80 -9.63
C ILE A 231 5.54 1.83 -10.40
N ALA A 232 5.52 1.71 -11.73
CA ALA A 232 6.72 1.84 -12.56
C ALA A 232 7.35 3.25 -12.46
N ALA A 233 6.57 4.26 -12.04
CA ALA A 233 7.05 5.62 -11.79
C ALA A 233 7.87 5.78 -10.49
N SER A 234 8.03 4.71 -9.71
CA SER A 234 8.83 4.74 -8.48
C SER A 234 10.32 5.01 -8.75
N ASP A 235 10.99 5.64 -7.80
CA ASP A 235 12.41 5.99 -7.90
C ASP A 235 13.32 4.75 -8.01
N PRO A 236 14.13 4.60 -9.08
CA PRO A 236 15.12 3.53 -9.19
C PRO A 236 16.14 3.51 -8.06
N ALA A 237 16.50 4.66 -7.47
CA ALA A 237 17.44 4.74 -6.36
C ALA A 237 16.92 4.04 -5.09
N LEU A 238 15.59 3.93 -4.93
CA LEU A 238 14.94 3.15 -3.89
C LEU A 238 14.94 1.65 -4.23
N TRP A 239 14.58 1.31 -5.47
CA TRP A 239 14.32 -0.08 -5.85
C TRP A 239 15.57 -0.92 -6.10
N VAL A 240 16.67 -0.34 -6.58
CA VAL A 240 17.92 -1.10 -6.81
C VAL A 240 18.45 -1.72 -5.50
N PRO A 241 18.55 -0.98 -4.37
CA PRO A 241 18.89 -1.57 -3.06
C PRO A 241 17.91 -2.65 -2.59
N ILE A 242 16.60 -2.47 -2.82
CA ILE A 242 15.57 -3.46 -2.42
C ILE A 242 15.75 -4.77 -3.18
N LEU A 243 15.87 -4.69 -4.51
CA LEU A 243 16.01 -5.86 -5.37
C LEU A 243 17.34 -6.57 -5.14
N SER A 244 18.44 -5.82 -5.00
CA SER A 244 19.76 -6.42 -4.72
C SER A 244 19.83 -7.02 -3.31
N GLY A 245 19.21 -6.38 -2.32
CA GLY A 245 19.18 -6.87 -0.94
C GLY A 245 18.30 -8.12 -0.74
N ASN A 246 17.33 -8.37 -1.63
CA ASN A 246 16.52 -9.59 -1.64
C ASN A 246 16.76 -10.46 -2.89
N ARG A 247 17.98 -10.43 -3.43
CA ARG A 247 18.30 -11.01 -4.74
C ARG A 247 17.83 -12.46 -4.91
N ALA A 248 18.05 -13.32 -3.92
CA ALA A 248 17.72 -14.74 -4.02
C ALA A 248 16.21 -14.97 -4.21
N ALA A 249 15.37 -14.41 -3.33
CA ALA A 249 13.93 -14.56 -3.44
C ALA A 249 13.35 -13.81 -4.66
N VAL A 250 13.97 -12.69 -5.06
CA VAL A 250 13.58 -11.99 -6.30
C VAL A 250 13.84 -12.84 -7.54
N LEU A 251 14.98 -13.53 -7.62
CA LEU A 251 15.27 -14.44 -8.74
C LEU A 251 14.27 -15.59 -8.81
N GLU A 252 13.95 -16.23 -7.68
CA GLU A 252 12.94 -17.28 -7.62
C GLU A 252 11.56 -16.78 -8.08
N ALA A 253 11.16 -15.58 -7.63
CA ALA A 253 9.90 -14.97 -8.04
C ALA A 253 9.88 -14.63 -9.54
N LEU A 254 11.00 -14.16 -10.10
CA LEU A 254 11.15 -13.87 -11.53
C LEU A 254 11.07 -15.14 -12.37
N ASP A 255 11.77 -16.22 -11.97
CA ASP A 255 11.74 -17.50 -12.68
C ASP A 255 10.33 -18.09 -12.67
N ALA A 256 9.65 -18.04 -11.53
CA ALA A 256 8.25 -18.48 -11.41
C ALA A 256 7.31 -17.67 -12.32
N TYR A 257 7.52 -16.35 -12.41
CA TYR A 257 6.73 -15.48 -13.29
C TYR A 257 7.03 -15.72 -14.77
N ALA A 258 8.30 -15.87 -15.13
CA ALA A 258 8.73 -16.18 -16.49
C ALA A 258 8.11 -17.50 -16.98
N GLY A 259 8.11 -18.54 -16.15
CA GLY A 259 7.43 -19.80 -16.48
C GLY A 259 5.93 -19.63 -16.74
N ARG A 260 5.24 -18.76 -15.99
CA ARG A 260 3.82 -18.45 -16.26
C ARG A 260 3.61 -17.70 -17.56
N LEU A 261 4.51 -16.78 -17.91
CA LEU A 261 4.45 -16.09 -19.20
C LEU A 261 4.71 -17.06 -20.36
N GLU A 262 5.63 -18.03 -20.20
CA GLU A 262 5.89 -19.06 -21.19
C GLU A 262 4.68 -19.98 -21.41
N GLU A 263 4.00 -20.40 -20.34
CA GLU A 263 2.73 -21.14 -20.43
C GLU A 263 1.69 -20.36 -21.25
N VAL A 264 1.49 -19.06 -20.95
CA VAL A 264 0.55 -18.19 -21.68
C VAL A 264 0.97 -18.06 -23.15
N ARG A 265 2.24 -17.79 -23.42
CA ARG A 265 2.78 -17.66 -24.78
C ARG A 265 2.53 -18.92 -25.59
N ALA A 266 2.83 -20.08 -25.02
CA ALA A 266 2.67 -21.36 -25.70
C ALA A 266 1.19 -21.67 -25.95
N ALA A 267 0.31 -21.40 -24.98
CA ALA A 267 -1.13 -21.56 -25.17
C ALA A 267 -1.68 -20.67 -26.29
N VAL A 268 -1.20 -19.43 -26.41
CA VAL A 268 -1.58 -18.52 -27.50
C VAL A 268 -1.03 -18.99 -28.85
N ALA A 269 0.24 -19.37 -28.92
CA ALA A 269 0.89 -19.82 -30.15
C ALA A 269 0.24 -21.09 -30.74
N ASP A 270 -0.15 -22.02 -29.87
CA ASP A 270 -0.74 -23.31 -30.26
C ASP A 270 -2.29 -23.29 -30.25
N ALA A 271 -2.91 -22.13 -30.04
CA ALA A 271 -4.36 -21.95 -29.91
C ALA A 271 -5.04 -22.86 -28.86
N ARG A 272 -4.34 -23.14 -27.74
CA ARG A 272 -4.83 -23.93 -26.59
C ARG A 272 -5.72 -23.08 -25.67
N TRP A 273 -6.87 -22.65 -26.18
CA TRP A 273 -7.73 -21.67 -25.50
C TRP A 273 -8.33 -22.13 -24.17
N GLU A 274 -8.59 -23.43 -24.01
CA GLU A 274 -9.15 -23.95 -22.76
C GLU A 274 -8.11 -23.98 -21.62
N GLU A 275 -6.85 -24.23 -21.96
CA GLU A 275 -5.73 -24.13 -21.02
C GLU A 275 -5.54 -22.67 -20.58
N LEU A 276 -5.56 -21.73 -21.53
CA LEU A 276 -5.50 -20.29 -21.23
C LEU A 276 -6.67 -19.85 -20.35
N ARG A 277 -7.90 -20.31 -20.64
CA ARG A 277 -9.09 -20.03 -19.82
C ARG A 277 -8.88 -20.50 -18.39
N THR A 278 -8.37 -21.71 -18.21
CA THR A 278 -8.12 -22.29 -16.87
C THR A 278 -7.09 -21.47 -16.10
N LEU A 279 -6.00 -21.07 -16.75
CA LEU A 279 -4.95 -20.24 -16.16
C LEU A 279 -5.51 -18.89 -15.70
N LEU A 280 -6.26 -18.20 -16.56
CA LEU A 280 -6.85 -16.89 -16.25
C LEU A 280 -7.94 -16.99 -15.17
N ALA A 281 -8.74 -18.05 -15.16
CA ALA A 281 -9.76 -18.29 -14.13
C ALA A 281 -9.14 -18.48 -12.74
N ARG A 282 -8.02 -19.20 -12.66
CA ARG A 282 -7.26 -19.37 -11.41
C ARG A 282 -6.73 -18.02 -10.89
N ALA A 283 -6.20 -17.18 -11.78
CA ALA A 283 -5.73 -15.84 -11.43
C ALA A 283 -6.88 -14.96 -10.90
N SER A 284 -8.03 -14.98 -11.58
CA SER A 284 -9.24 -14.26 -11.17
C SER A 284 -9.72 -14.69 -9.77
N ALA A 285 -9.85 -16.00 -9.52
CA ALA A 285 -10.25 -16.52 -8.21
C ALA A 285 -9.27 -16.13 -7.09
N SER A 286 -7.97 -16.08 -7.39
CA SER A 286 -6.94 -15.67 -6.44
C SER A 286 -7.06 -14.18 -6.11
N ARG A 287 -7.32 -13.33 -7.11
CA ARG A 287 -7.54 -11.88 -6.93
C ARG A 287 -8.76 -11.59 -6.07
N GLN A 288 -9.87 -12.32 -6.27
CA GLN A 288 -11.10 -12.15 -5.49
C GLN A 288 -10.90 -12.42 -4.00
N ARG A 289 -9.92 -13.26 -3.63
CA ARG A 289 -9.56 -13.49 -2.21
C ARG A 289 -8.75 -12.35 -1.60
N LEU A 290 -7.97 -11.61 -2.41
CA LEU A 290 -7.10 -10.53 -1.93
C LEU A 290 -7.87 -9.24 -1.63
N VAL A 291 -9.00 -9.02 -2.29
CA VAL A 291 -9.90 -7.88 -2.02
C VAL A 291 -11.19 -8.45 -1.48
N PRO A 292 -11.30 -8.72 -0.17
CA PRO A 292 -12.57 -9.00 0.44
C PRO A 292 -13.39 -7.70 0.48
N LYS A 293 -13.92 -7.27 -0.67
CA LYS A 293 -15.13 -6.45 -0.65
C LYS A 293 -16.24 -7.42 -0.29
N ALA A 294 -17.05 -7.07 0.71
CA ALA A 294 -18.36 -7.70 0.93
C ALA A 294 -19.21 -7.36 -0.29
N THR A 295 -18.96 -8.05 -1.40
CA THR A 295 -19.74 -7.89 -2.62
C THR A 295 -21.09 -8.50 -2.27
N PRO A 296 -22.19 -7.73 -2.29
CA PRO A 296 -23.50 -8.35 -2.34
C PRO A 296 -23.48 -9.37 -3.48
N ALA A 297 -24.11 -10.53 -3.29
CA ALA A 297 -24.03 -11.65 -4.24
C ALA A 297 -24.48 -11.29 -5.68
N ALA A 298 -25.09 -10.12 -5.89
CA ALA A 298 -25.27 -9.49 -7.19
C ALA A 298 -25.30 -7.95 -7.07
N VAL A 299 -24.54 -7.26 -7.93
CA VAL A 299 -24.52 -5.80 -8.12
C VAL A 299 -24.76 -5.47 -9.59
N ALA A 300 -25.30 -4.29 -9.89
CA ALA A 300 -25.48 -3.81 -11.27
C ALA A 300 -25.39 -2.28 -11.34
N ASP A 301 -25.25 -1.77 -12.57
CA ASP A 301 -24.99 -0.36 -12.84
C ASP A 301 -26.27 0.42 -13.14
N VAL A 302 -26.43 1.55 -12.45
CA VAL A 302 -27.39 2.60 -12.80
C VAL A 302 -26.63 3.67 -13.55
N VAL A 303 -27.00 3.90 -14.81
CA VAL A 303 -26.44 4.93 -15.67
C VAL A 303 -27.17 6.24 -15.42
N VAL A 304 -26.41 7.24 -15.00
CA VAL A 304 -26.88 8.58 -14.70
C VAL A 304 -26.23 9.54 -15.68
N PRO A 305 -26.93 10.00 -16.73
CA PRO A 305 -26.41 11.04 -17.62
C PRO A 305 -26.05 12.28 -16.80
N MET A 306 -24.83 12.78 -16.98
CA MET A 306 -24.28 13.91 -16.25
C MET A 306 -23.87 15.01 -17.23
N ASP A 307 -24.36 16.23 -16.97
CA ASP A 307 -23.80 17.43 -17.55
C ASP A 307 -22.50 17.80 -16.81
N ASP A 308 -21.49 18.29 -17.53
CA ASP A 308 -20.24 18.76 -16.92
C ASP A 308 -20.42 20.13 -16.25
N ARG A 309 -21.09 20.14 -15.09
CA ARG A 309 -21.30 21.32 -14.25
C ARG A 309 -21.12 21.01 -12.76
N PRO A 310 -20.67 21.98 -11.95
CA PRO A 310 -20.47 21.78 -10.51
C PRO A 310 -21.73 21.24 -9.80
N GLY A 311 -21.53 20.31 -8.87
CA GLY A 311 -22.58 19.82 -7.97
C GLY A 311 -23.40 18.62 -8.48
N GLN A 312 -23.23 18.17 -9.73
CA GLN A 312 -23.96 17.01 -10.26
C GLN A 312 -23.63 15.71 -9.51
N LEU A 313 -22.34 15.42 -9.31
CA LEU A 313 -21.89 14.26 -8.53
C LEU A 313 -22.38 14.33 -7.08
N ALA A 314 -22.30 15.50 -6.45
CA ALA A 314 -22.77 15.69 -5.08
C ALA A 314 -24.27 15.45 -4.94
N THR A 315 -25.06 15.86 -5.94
CA THR A 315 -26.51 15.60 -5.98
C THR A 315 -26.78 14.09 -6.00
N ALA A 316 -26.07 13.35 -6.84
CA ALA A 316 -26.24 11.90 -6.99
C ALA A 316 -25.88 11.16 -5.69
N THR A 317 -24.69 11.43 -5.14
CA THR A 317 -24.20 10.73 -3.95
C THR A 317 -24.96 11.11 -2.69
N THR A 318 -25.38 12.37 -2.55
CA THR A 318 -26.20 12.82 -1.42
C THR A 318 -27.58 12.18 -1.45
N ALA A 319 -28.22 12.10 -2.62
CA ALA A 319 -29.54 11.49 -2.75
C ALA A 319 -29.51 10.00 -2.37
N LEU A 320 -28.54 9.25 -2.89
CA LEU A 320 -28.34 7.83 -2.57
C LEU A 320 -28.02 7.62 -1.09
N GLY A 321 -27.12 8.43 -0.53
CA GLY A 321 -26.77 8.39 0.90
C GLY A 321 -27.94 8.70 1.82
N ALA A 322 -28.76 9.70 1.50
CA ALA A 322 -29.97 10.05 2.26
C ALA A 322 -31.03 8.93 2.21
N ALA A 323 -31.05 8.15 1.13
CA ALA A 323 -31.88 6.95 1.03
C ALA A 323 -31.26 5.72 1.72
N GLY A 324 -30.03 5.81 2.26
CA GLY A 324 -29.33 4.66 2.83
C GLY A 324 -28.99 3.59 1.79
N ILE A 325 -28.82 3.98 0.53
CA ILE A 325 -28.38 3.09 -0.56
C ILE A 325 -26.86 3.12 -0.60
N ASN A 326 -26.22 1.97 -0.43
CA ASN A 326 -24.78 1.87 -0.55
C ASN A 326 -24.33 1.99 -2.01
N VAL A 327 -23.28 2.76 -2.25
CA VAL A 327 -22.66 2.89 -3.57
C VAL A 327 -21.41 2.01 -3.59
N GLU A 328 -21.48 0.92 -4.34
CA GLU A 328 -20.42 -0.09 -4.42
C GLU A 328 -19.24 0.39 -5.25
N ASP A 329 -19.53 1.17 -6.30
CA ASP A 329 -18.55 1.76 -7.21
C ASP A 329 -19.14 2.98 -7.95
N LEU A 330 -18.28 3.89 -8.36
CA LEU A 330 -18.62 5.07 -9.17
C LEU A 330 -17.63 5.17 -10.33
N THR A 331 -18.13 5.09 -11.55
CA THR A 331 -17.32 5.26 -12.76
C THR A 331 -17.85 6.41 -13.60
N MET A 332 -16.98 7.28 -14.10
CA MET A 332 -17.35 8.33 -15.06
C MET A 332 -17.03 7.90 -16.48
N ARG A 333 -18.05 7.75 -17.32
CA ARG A 333 -17.91 7.61 -18.78
C ARG A 333 -17.95 9.00 -19.40
N HIS A 334 -16.92 9.33 -20.18
CA HIS A 334 -16.87 10.57 -20.95
C HIS A 334 -17.26 10.25 -22.39
N ALA A 335 -18.24 10.97 -22.96
CA ALA A 335 -18.41 10.98 -24.41
C ALA A 335 -17.42 12.00 -25.01
N GLY A 336 -16.85 11.69 -26.18
CA GLY A 336 -15.98 12.63 -26.90
C GLY A 336 -16.68 13.95 -27.20
N GLU A 337 -15.89 15.05 -27.22
CA GLU A 337 -16.24 16.47 -27.44
C GLU A 337 -17.73 16.86 -27.27
N GLY A 338 -18.07 17.46 -26.13
CA GLY A 338 -19.41 18.04 -25.93
C GLY A 338 -19.90 18.22 -24.48
N GLY A 339 -19.08 17.95 -23.45
CA GLY A 339 -19.45 18.23 -22.05
C GLY A 339 -20.57 17.35 -21.48
N ARG A 340 -20.85 16.20 -22.10
CA ARG A 340 -21.83 15.21 -21.63
C ARG A 340 -21.14 13.91 -21.30
N GLY A 341 -21.25 13.47 -20.05
CA GLY A 341 -20.78 12.19 -19.56
C GLY A 341 -21.93 11.37 -18.99
N ALA A 342 -21.62 10.18 -18.50
CA ALA A 342 -22.52 9.41 -17.67
C ALA A 342 -21.77 8.91 -16.45
N LEU A 343 -22.37 9.09 -15.27
CA LEU A 343 -21.93 8.43 -14.06
C LEU A 343 -22.58 7.05 -14.02
N LEU A 344 -21.79 5.99 -13.96
CA LEU A 344 -22.26 4.66 -13.60
C LEU A 344 -22.16 4.52 -12.10
N VAL A 345 -23.30 4.31 -11.47
CA VAL A 345 -23.42 4.05 -10.04
C VAL A 345 -23.70 2.57 -9.86
N ARG A 346 -22.72 1.84 -9.32
CA ARG A 346 -22.90 0.42 -9.03
C ARG A 346 -23.56 0.25 -7.66
N VAL A 347 -24.67 -0.46 -7.62
CA VAL A 347 -25.44 -0.72 -6.39
C VAL A 347 -25.83 -2.20 -6.30
N ALA A 348 -26.24 -2.67 -5.13
CA ALA A 348 -26.81 -4.01 -4.98
C ALA A 348 -28.05 -4.19 -5.87
N VAL A 349 -28.25 -5.37 -6.46
CA VAL A 349 -29.42 -5.64 -7.32
C VAL A 349 -30.75 -5.35 -6.61
N GLY A 350 -30.82 -5.61 -5.30
CA GLY A 350 -31.99 -5.30 -4.47
C GLY A 350 -32.32 -3.80 -4.36
N ASP A 351 -31.33 -2.93 -4.59
CA ASP A 351 -31.47 -1.47 -4.50
C ASP A 351 -31.62 -0.79 -5.87
N LEU A 352 -31.48 -1.49 -7.00
CA LEU A 352 -31.47 -0.88 -8.34
C LEU A 352 -32.68 0.02 -8.61
N ARG A 353 -33.87 -0.51 -8.39
CA ARG A 353 -35.11 0.22 -8.63
C ARG A 353 -35.18 1.47 -7.76
N ARG A 354 -34.83 1.32 -6.49
CA ARG A 354 -34.84 2.41 -5.50
C ARG A 354 -33.79 3.46 -5.83
N ALA A 355 -32.61 3.06 -6.31
CA ALA A 355 -31.55 3.96 -6.75
C ALA A 355 -32.00 4.80 -7.95
N VAL A 356 -32.63 4.18 -8.96
CA VAL A 356 -33.20 4.91 -10.10
C VAL A 356 -34.27 5.91 -9.65
N GLU A 357 -35.19 5.49 -8.78
CA GLU A 357 -36.26 6.36 -8.26
C GLU A 357 -35.70 7.55 -7.48
N VAL A 358 -34.72 7.33 -6.60
CA VAL A 358 -34.07 8.37 -5.79
C VAL A 358 -33.29 9.36 -6.65
N LEU A 359 -32.51 8.86 -7.61
CA LEU A 359 -31.72 9.70 -8.51
C LEU A 359 -32.64 10.54 -9.42
N THR A 360 -33.73 9.94 -9.91
CA THR A 360 -34.75 10.64 -10.71
C THR A 360 -35.46 11.72 -9.89
N ALA A 361 -35.82 11.42 -8.64
CA ALA A 361 -36.41 12.40 -7.72
C ALA A 361 -35.46 13.55 -7.38
N ALA A 362 -34.14 13.31 -7.41
CA ALA A 362 -33.11 14.32 -7.24
C ALA A 362 -32.85 15.17 -8.51
N GLY A 363 -33.62 14.96 -9.58
CA GLY A 363 -33.54 15.72 -10.83
C GLY A 363 -32.45 15.24 -11.80
N LEU A 364 -31.92 14.03 -11.58
CA LEU A 364 -30.95 13.39 -12.47
C LEU A 364 -31.66 12.36 -13.35
N GLY A 365 -31.30 12.24 -14.64
CA GLY A 365 -31.75 11.10 -15.43
C GLY A 365 -31.11 9.82 -14.87
N ALA A 366 -31.86 8.73 -14.68
CA ALA A 366 -31.29 7.47 -14.21
C ALA A 366 -32.00 6.28 -14.86
N HIS A 367 -31.23 5.30 -15.31
CA HIS A 367 -31.75 4.03 -15.84
C HIS A 367 -30.78 2.89 -15.56
N VAL A 368 -31.28 1.66 -15.48
CA VAL A 368 -30.43 0.48 -15.33
C VAL A 368 -29.78 0.19 -16.69
N GLU A 369 -28.47 -0.10 -16.70
CA GLU A 369 -27.82 -0.60 -17.91
C GLU A 369 -28.34 -2.02 -18.19
N HIS A 370 -29.17 -2.17 -19.22
CA HIS A 370 -29.52 -3.49 -19.73
C HIS A 370 -28.33 -3.98 -20.56
N ASP A 371 -27.77 -5.14 -20.19
CA ASP A 371 -26.76 -5.83 -20.99
C ASP A 371 -27.18 -5.80 -22.47
N ALA A 372 -26.39 -5.13 -23.30
CA ALA A 372 -26.55 -5.16 -24.74
C ALA A 372 -26.09 -6.54 -25.26
N ALA A 373 -26.88 -7.58 -24.98
CA ALA A 373 -26.88 -8.78 -25.80
C ALA A 373 -27.47 -8.41 -27.17
N GLY A 374 -26.72 -8.69 -28.23
CA GLY A 374 -26.98 -8.23 -29.61
C GLY A 374 -28.35 -8.62 -30.22
N PRO A 375 -28.64 -8.13 -31.43
CA PRO A 375 -29.95 -8.29 -32.05
C PRO A 375 -30.14 -9.75 -32.49
N GLY A 376 -31.14 -10.44 -31.94
CA GLY A 376 -31.59 -11.72 -32.51
C GLY A 376 -32.18 -12.71 -31.51
N SER A 377 -33.40 -12.48 -31.03
CA SER A 377 -34.36 -13.58 -30.93
C SER A 377 -35.78 -13.03 -31.04
N GLN A 378 -36.39 -13.25 -32.22
CA GLN A 378 -37.84 -13.22 -32.34
C GLN A 378 -38.36 -14.44 -31.58
N VAL A 379 -39.07 -14.18 -30.48
CA VAL A 379 -39.97 -15.17 -29.89
C VAL A 379 -41.35 -14.89 -30.47
N SER A 380 -41.69 -15.63 -31.52
CA SER A 380 -43.08 -15.80 -31.96
C SER A 380 -43.76 -16.80 -31.03
N ALA A 381 -44.96 -16.45 -30.56
CA ALA A 381 -45.94 -17.40 -30.02
C ALA A 381 -47.35 -16.78 -30.04
N PRO A 382 -48.41 -17.58 -30.12
CA PRO A 382 -48.64 -18.79 -30.90
C PRO A 382 -49.37 -18.53 -32.23
#